data_AF-A0A973TCY0-F1
#
_entry.id   AF-A0A973TCY0-F1
#
_cell.length_a   1.000
_cell.length_b   1.000
_cell.length_c   1.000
_cell.angle_alpha   90.00
_cell.angle_beta   90.00
_cell.angle_gamma   90.00
#
_symmetry.space_group_name_H-M   'P 1'
#
loop_
_entity.id
_entity.type
_entity.pdbx_description
1 polymer ?
#
loop_
_entity_poly.entity_id
_entity_poly.type
_entity_poly.pdbx_seq_one_letter_code
_entity_poly.pdbx_strand_id
1 'polypeptide(L)'
;MPWFDEAWLRRAFEALKETLDADPRLKRDMIQFLLDEGFWDTEKLKWDSAVARFNGCLNPNKDDFFKLGEAWALMKRFGRHQLFLAMAEDLGYEVRRRPTEERRQELLERIAVAAEKCERTMAEVHGDLARLEGPVSTAASIPTQGNGQRMQFSKDGSRREVP
;
A
#
# COMPACT_ATOMS: atom_id res chain seq x y z
N MET A 1 -30.58 6.61 8.38
CA MET A 1 -30.58 7.53 7.23
C MET A 1 -30.06 6.76 6.03
N PRO A 2 -30.90 6.43 5.02
CA PRO A 2 -30.38 5.85 3.79
C PRO A 2 -29.60 6.95 3.09
N TRP A 3 -28.28 6.78 3.02
CA TRP A 3 -27.34 7.66 2.31
C TRP A 3 -27.53 7.61 0.77
N PHE A 4 -28.44 6.76 0.29
CA PHE A 4 -29.03 6.78 -1.04
C PHE A 4 -30.26 7.70 -1.05
N ASP A 5 -30.02 9.02 -1.03
CA ASP A 5 -31.09 9.97 -1.27
C ASP A 5 -31.28 10.25 -2.77
N GLU A 6 -32.41 10.86 -3.11
CA GLU A 6 -32.79 11.19 -4.49
C GLU A 6 -31.77 12.16 -5.15
N ALA A 7 -31.07 12.96 -4.34
CA ALA A 7 -30.07 13.90 -4.80
C ALA A 7 -28.78 13.20 -5.26
N TRP A 8 -28.37 12.15 -4.56
CA TRP A 8 -27.25 11.29 -4.98
C TRP A 8 -27.57 10.55 -6.29
N LEU A 9 -28.78 10.01 -6.42
CA LEU A 9 -29.23 9.38 -7.66
C LEU A 9 -29.13 10.39 -8.81
N ARG A 10 -29.67 11.61 -8.66
CA ARG A 10 -29.60 12.65 -9.70
C ARG A 10 -28.17 12.98 -10.14
N ARG A 11 -27.22 13.12 -9.21
CA ARG A 11 -25.79 13.36 -9.55
C ARG A 11 -25.17 12.18 -10.29
N ALA A 12 -25.49 10.96 -9.86
CA ALA A 12 -25.06 9.75 -10.55
C ALA A 12 -25.61 9.65 -11.98
N PHE A 13 -26.87 10.07 -12.17
CA PHE A 13 -27.52 10.16 -13.47
C PHE A 13 -26.93 11.24 -14.37
N GLU A 14 -26.55 12.41 -13.84
CA GLU A 14 -25.90 13.48 -14.62
C GLU A 14 -24.56 13.01 -15.20
N ALA A 15 -23.72 12.34 -14.39
CA ALA A 15 -22.45 11.78 -14.88
C ALA A 15 -22.64 10.68 -15.94
N LEU A 16 -23.70 9.88 -15.82
CA LEU A 16 -24.06 8.88 -16.82
C LEU A 16 -24.59 9.53 -18.12
N LYS A 17 -25.33 10.63 -18.01
CA LYS A 17 -25.88 11.39 -19.14
C LYS A 17 -24.79 12.09 -19.95
N GLU A 18 -23.86 12.79 -19.29
CA GLU A 18 -22.71 13.43 -19.96
C GLU A 18 -21.89 12.44 -20.79
N THR A 19 -21.87 11.17 -20.39
CA THR A 19 -21.13 10.13 -21.09
C THR A 19 -21.90 9.43 -22.21
N LEU A 20 -23.20 9.70 -22.35
CA LEU A 20 -24.09 9.16 -23.37
C LEU A 20 -24.37 10.16 -24.50
N ASP A 21 -24.34 11.46 -24.21
CA ASP A 21 -24.52 12.51 -25.23
C ASP A 21 -23.36 12.54 -26.27
N ALA A 22 -22.26 11.85 -26.00
CA ALA A 22 -21.08 11.78 -26.87
C ALA A 22 -21.15 10.71 -27.98
N ASP A 23 -21.94 9.62 -27.83
CA ASP A 23 -21.98 8.53 -28.83
C ASP A 23 -23.30 7.72 -28.83
N PRO A 24 -24.12 7.81 -29.89
CA PRO A 24 -25.33 7.00 -30.06
C PRO A 24 -25.10 5.49 -30.12
N ARG A 25 -23.91 5.02 -30.56
CA ARG A 25 -23.57 3.59 -30.61
C ARG A 25 -23.37 3.04 -29.21
N LEU A 26 -22.69 3.80 -28.35
CA LEU A 26 -22.47 3.43 -26.96
C LEU A 26 -23.78 3.19 -26.20
N LYS A 27 -24.79 4.03 -26.44
CA LYS A 27 -26.12 3.86 -25.84
C LYS A 27 -26.74 2.52 -26.24
N ARG A 28 -26.68 2.16 -27.52
CA ARG A 28 -27.18 0.88 -28.02
C ARG A 28 -26.47 -0.27 -27.33
N ASP A 29 -25.15 -0.19 -27.22
CA ASP A 29 -24.33 -1.23 -26.59
C ASP A 29 -24.65 -1.40 -25.10
N MET A 30 -24.93 -0.29 -24.39
CA MET A 30 -25.36 -0.32 -22.98
C MET A 30 -26.73 -0.99 -22.80
N ILE A 31 -27.70 -0.67 -23.67
CA ILE A 31 -29.03 -1.30 -23.62
C ILE A 31 -28.92 -2.79 -23.92
N GLN A 32 -28.15 -3.16 -24.95
CA GLN A 32 -27.93 -4.55 -25.32
C GLN A 32 -27.26 -5.32 -24.18
N PHE A 33 -26.23 -4.75 -23.55
CA PHE A 33 -25.55 -5.32 -22.39
C PHE A 33 -26.52 -5.61 -21.22
N LEU A 34 -27.43 -4.68 -20.90
CA LEU A 34 -28.41 -4.89 -19.83
C LEU A 34 -29.38 -6.04 -20.12
N LEU A 35 -29.72 -6.25 -21.39
CA LEU A 35 -30.56 -7.36 -21.83
C LEU A 35 -29.78 -8.68 -21.80
N ASP A 36 -28.55 -8.69 -22.34
CA ASP A 36 -27.71 -9.88 -22.46
C ASP A 36 -27.29 -10.45 -21.09
N GLU A 37 -26.97 -9.58 -20.13
CA GLU A 37 -26.59 -9.98 -18.78
C GLU A 37 -27.81 -10.26 -17.87
N GLY A 38 -29.03 -10.18 -18.41
CA GLY A 38 -30.26 -10.49 -17.68
C GLY A 38 -30.66 -9.48 -16.60
N PHE A 39 -30.08 -8.28 -16.62
CA PHE A 39 -30.55 -7.18 -15.77
C PHE A 39 -31.97 -6.78 -16.14
N TRP A 40 -32.25 -6.75 -17.43
CA TRP A 40 -33.58 -6.52 -17.98
C TRP A 40 -34.11 -7.78 -18.64
N ASP A 41 -35.35 -8.12 -18.29
CA ASP A 41 -36.03 -9.31 -18.80
C ASP A 41 -36.40 -9.13 -20.27
N THR A 42 -35.77 -9.90 -21.15
CA THR A 42 -35.95 -9.87 -22.60
C THR A 42 -37.32 -10.39 -23.05
N GLU A 43 -38.00 -11.20 -22.23
CA GLU A 43 -39.35 -11.69 -22.52
C GLU A 43 -40.40 -10.59 -22.28
N LYS A 44 -40.12 -9.68 -21.35
CA LYS A 44 -41.02 -8.58 -20.96
C LYS A 44 -40.67 -7.24 -21.60
N LEU A 45 -39.41 -7.05 -21.98
CA LEU A 45 -38.90 -5.76 -22.46
C LEU A 45 -38.41 -5.89 -23.92
N LYS A 46 -39.31 -5.59 -24.87
CA LYS A 46 -38.93 -5.47 -26.29
C LYS A 46 -38.01 -4.27 -26.49
N TRP A 47 -37.24 -4.27 -27.58
CA TRP A 47 -36.20 -3.27 -27.86
C TRP A 47 -36.67 -1.81 -27.72
N ASP A 48 -37.80 -1.44 -28.33
CA ASP A 48 -38.31 -0.06 -28.25
C ASP A 48 -38.68 0.33 -26.81
N SER A 49 -39.23 -0.60 -26.03
CA SER A 49 -39.52 -0.41 -24.60
C SER A 49 -38.23 -0.31 -23.77
N ALA A 50 -37.19 -1.07 -24.13
CA ALA A 50 -35.88 -0.99 -23.50
C ALA A 50 -35.21 0.36 -23.76
N VAL A 51 -35.30 0.86 -25.00
CA VAL A 51 -34.85 2.21 -25.36
C VAL A 51 -35.64 3.29 -24.61
N ALA A 52 -36.97 3.16 -24.53
CA ALA A 52 -37.83 4.10 -23.82
C ALA A 52 -37.53 4.12 -22.32
N ARG A 53 -37.36 2.95 -21.69
CA ARG A 53 -36.96 2.82 -20.29
C ARG A 53 -35.57 3.39 -20.04
N PHE A 54 -34.59 3.09 -20.90
CA PHE A 54 -33.25 3.65 -20.80
C PHE A 54 -33.27 5.18 -20.86
N ASN A 55 -34.06 5.76 -21.77
CA ASN A 55 -34.28 7.21 -21.83
C ASN A 55 -35.02 7.74 -20.60
N GLY A 56 -35.94 6.95 -20.04
CA GLY A 56 -36.63 7.24 -18.79
C GLY A 56 -35.64 7.39 -17.64
N CYS A 57 -34.77 6.39 -17.47
CA CYS A 57 -33.70 6.38 -16.47
C CYS A 57 -32.75 7.57 -16.57
N LEU A 58 -32.57 8.17 -17.74
CA LEU A 58 -31.70 9.33 -17.94
C LEU A 58 -32.41 10.68 -17.78
N ASN A 59 -33.72 10.66 -17.56
CA ASN A 59 -34.52 11.86 -17.43
C ASN A 59 -34.85 12.11 -15.95
N PRO A 60 -34.31 13.18 -15.34
CA PRO A 60 -34.55 13.46 -13.92
C PRO A 60 -36.01 13.82 -13.60
N ASN A 61 -36.85 14.05 -14.61
CA ASN A 61 -38.27 14.36 -14.47
C ASN A 61 -39.18 13.14 -14.62
N LYS A 62 -38.63 11.93 -14.74
CA LYS A 62 -39.38 10.68 -14.82
C LYS A 62 -39.08 9.80 -13.60
N ASP A 63 -40.04 8.98 -13.22
CA ASP A 63 -39.93 8.05 -12.08
C ASP A 63 -39.13 6.78 -12.42
N ASP A 64 -38.63 6.67 -13.65
CA ASP A 64 -37.79 5.55 -14.08
C ASP A 64 -36.34 5.79 -13.64
N PHE A 65 -35.73 4.81 -12.98
CA PHE A 65 -34.34 4.88 -12.54
C PHE A 65 -33.63 3.54 -12.78
N PHE A 66 -32.32 3.59 -13.05
CA PHE A 66 -31.49 2.38 -12.99
C PHE A 66 -31.46 1.86 -11.56
N LYS A 67 -31.63 0.55 -11.40
CA LYS A 67 -31.33 -0.09 -10.12
C LYS A 67 -29.83 0.00 -9.86
N LEU A 68 -29.42 0.00 -8.58
CA LEU A 68 -28.01 0.11 -8.21
C LEU A 68 -27.10 -0.90 -8.93
N GLY A 69 -27.53 -2.16 -9.04
CA GLY A 69 -26.79 -3.20 -9.75
C GLY A 69 -26.66 -2.94 -11.26
N GLU A 70 -27.71 -2.40 -11.89
CA GLU A 70 -27.71 -2.01 -13.31
C GLU A 70 -26.72 -0.87 -13.55
N ALA A 71 -26.76 0.16 -12.70
CA ALA A 71 -25.84 1.28 -12.75
C ALA A 71 -24.38 0.82 -12.56
N TRP A 72 -24.10 -0.04 -11.57
CA TRP A 72 -22.75 -0.58 -11.34
C TRP A 72 -22.23 -1.42 -12.50
N ALA A 73 -23.08 -2.24 -13.09
CA ALA A 73 -22.70 -3.07 -14.24
C ALA A 73 -22.34 -2.20 -15.45
N LEU A 74 -23.16 -1.19 -15.74
CA LEU A 74 -22.87 -0.19 -16.78
C LEU A 74 -21.56 0.56 -16.49
N MET A 75 -21.35 1.00 -15.25
CA MET A 75 -20.12 1.68 -14.86
C MET A 75 -18.87 0.84 -15.08
N LYS A 76 -18.90 -0.41 -14.61
CA LYS A 76 -17.78 -1.35 -14.73
C LYS A 76 -17.50 -1.69 -16.18
N ARG A 77 -18.52 -2.02 -16.96
CA ARG A 77 -18.36 -2.51 -18.35
C ARG A 77 -17.91 -1.42 -19.31
N PHE A 78 -18.44 -0.22 -19.17
CA PHE A 78 -18.21 0.91 -20.09
C PHE A 78 -17.22 1.94 -19.54
N GLY A 79 -16.49 1.57 -18.48
CA GLY A 79 -15.35 2.34 -17.98
C GLY A 79 -15.71 3.66 -17.32
N ARG A 80 -16.91 3.80 -16.74
CA ARG A 80 -17.39 5.03 -16.06
C ARG A 80 -16.94 5.08 -14.60
N HIS A 81 -15.64 4.88 -14.40
CA HIS A 81 -14.99 4.88 -13.10
C HIS A 81 -15.12 6.21 -12.37
N GLN A 82 -15.36 7.32 -13.08
CA GLN A 82 -15.62 8.63 -12.46
C GLN A 82 -16.89 8.64 -11.61
N LEU A 83 -17.92 7.92 -12.04
CA LEU A 83 -19.13 7.78 -11.23
C LEU A 83 -18.83 6.96 -9.97
N PHE A 84 -18.10 5.86 -10.09
CA PHE A 84 -17.64 5.06 -8.94
C PHE A 84 -16.78 5.86 -7.95
N LEU A 85 -15.90 6.75 -8.46
CA LEU A 85 -15.07 7.62 -7.63
C LEU A 85 -15.93 8.67 -6.89
N ALA A 86 -16.85 9.33 -7.59
CA ALA A 86 -17.79 10.28 -6.98
C ALA A 86 -18.67 9.61 -5.90
N MET A 87 -19.13 8.38 -6.16
CA MET A 87 -19.85 7.59 -5.17
C MET A 87 -19.01 7.30 -3.92
N ALA A 88 -17.75 6.90 -4.11
CA ALA A 88 -16.88 6.57 -3.01
C ALA A 88 -16.54 7.80 -2.17
N GLU A 89 -16.29 8.95 -2.81
CA GLU A 89 -16.06 10.23 -2.15
C GLU A 89 -17.25 10.66 -1.29
N ASP A 90 -18.47 10.64 -1.84
CA ASP A 90 -19.71 10.98 -1.10
C ASP A 90 -19.95 10.03 0.10
N LEU A 91 -19.46 8.79 0.03
CA LEU A 91 -19.55 7.81 1.10
C LEU A 91 -18.39 7.85 2.11
N GLY A 92 -17.43 8.76 1.92
CA GLY A 92 -16.23 8.85 2.75
C GLY A 92 -15.25 7.67 2.55
N TYR A 93 -15.36 6.94 1.44
CA TYR A 93 -14.43 5.87 1.08
C TYR A 93 -13.33 6.37 0.15
N GLU A 94 -12.09 6.01 0.46
CA GLU A 94 -10.95 6.23 -0.43
C GLU A 94 -10.77 5.03 -1.36
N VAL A 95 -10.96 5.25 -2.67
CA VAL A 95 -10.70 4.21 -3.68
C VAL A 95 -9.21 4.12 -3.94
N ARG A 96 -8.59 3.05 -3.44
CA ARG A 96 -7.21 2.70 -3.77
C ARG A 96 -7.17 1.56 -4.77
N ARG A 97 -6.34 1.71 -5.81
CA ARG A 97 -6.03 0.58 -6.69
C ARG A 97 -5.37 -0.52 -5.85
N ARG A 98 -5.86 -1.75 -6.01
CA ARG A 98 -5.13 -2.90 -5.48
C ARG A 98 -3.77 -2.98 -6.18
N PRO A 99 -2.66 -3.16 -5.44
CA PRO A 99 -1.37 -3.43 -6.05
C PRO A 99 -1.48 -4.66 -6.96
N THR A 100 -0.73 -4.67 -8.07
CA THR A 100 -0.58 -5.88 -8.86
C THR A 100 0.21 -6.93 -8.06
N GLU A 101 0.15 -8.19 -8.47
CA GLU A 101 0.89 -9.25 -7.77
C GLU A 101 2.41 -9.03 -7.89
N GLU A 102 2.88 -8.51 -9.03
CA GLU A 102 4.29 -8.14 -9.22
C GLU A 102 4.70 -7.04 -8.24
N ARG A 103 3.86 -6.00 -8.09
CA ARG A 103 4.13 -4.91 -7.14
C ARG A 103 4.09 -5.41 -5.69
N ARG A 104 3.21 -6.36 -5.39
CA ARG A 104 3.12 -6.98 -4.07
C ARG A 104 4.38 -7.78 -3.76
N GLN A 105 4.88 -8.55 -4.72
CA GLN A 105 6.10 -9.34 -4.58
C GLN A 105 7.33 -8.45 -4.36
N GLU A 106 7.47 -7.37 -5.14
CA GLU A 106 8.54 -6.38 -4.95
C GLU A 106 8.52 -5.76 -3.53
N LEU A 107 7.32 -5.44 -3.02
CA LEU A 107 7.17 -4.90 -1.67
C LEU A 107 7.54 -5.93 -0.59
N LEU A 108 7.18 -7.21 -0.77
CA LEU A 108 7.55 -8.28 0.14
C LEU A 108 9.06 -8.51 0.16
N GLU A 109 9.73 -8.47 -1.00
CA GLU A 109 11.19 -8.57 -1.10
C GLU A 109 11.88 -7.41 -0.38
N ARG A 110 11.38 -6.18 -0.55
CA ARG A 110 11.90 -5.02 0.18
C ARG A 110 11.74 -5.15 1.70
N ILE A 111 10.62 -5.71 2.16
CA ILE A 111 10.41 -6.01 3.58
C ILE A 111 11.40 -7.05 4.06
N ALA A 112 11.61 -8.14 3.31
CA ALA A 112 12.56 -9.18 3.66
C ALA A 112 14.00 -8.65 3.77
N VAL A 113 14.44 -7.83 2.81
CA VAL A 113 15.77 -7.19 2.83
C VAL A 113 15.90 -6.26 4.05
N ALA A 114 14.87 -5.49 4.38
CA ALA A 114 14.89 -4.62 5.55
C ALA A 114 14.97 -5.42 6.86
N ALA A 115 14.23 -6.54 6.95
CA ALA A 115 14.27 -7.44 8.10
C ALA A 115 15.65 -8.06 8.28
N GLU A 116 16.27 -8.57 7.20
CA GLU A 116 17.61 -9.14 7.24
C GLU A 116 18.65 -8.12 7.71
N LYS A 117 18.54 -6.86 7.26
CA LYS A 117 19.40 -5.77 7.72
C LYS A 117 19.23 -5.53 9.22
N CYS A 118 17.99 -5.49 9.72
CA CYS A 118 17.71 -5.32 11.14
C CYS A 118 18.28 -6.47 11.98
N GLU A 119 18.09 -7.72 11.54
CA GLU A 119 18.65 -8.90 12.22
C GLU A 119 20.17 -8.85 12.29
N ARG A 120 20.82 -8.47 11.19
CA ARG A 120 22.28 -8.32 11.14
C ARG A 120 22.78 -7.25 12.10
N THR A 121 22.15 -6.07 12.11
CA THR A 121 22.49 -5.01 13.06
C THR A 121 22.26 -5.45 14.50
N MET A 122 21.18 -6.19 14.79
CA MET A 122 20.93 -6.72 16.13
C MET A 122 22.00 -7.74 16.55
N ALA A 123 22.44 -8.60 15.64
CA ALA A 123 23.51 -9.57 15.89
C ALA A 123 24.87 -8.89 16.11
N GLU A 124 25.18 -7.84 15.34
CA GLU A 124 26.39 -7.01 15.53
C GLU A 124 26.40 -6.35 16.91
N VAL A 125 25.29 -5.71 17.30
CA VAL A 125 25.14 -5.07 18.62
C VAL A 125 25.23 -6.10 19.77
N HIS A 126 24.62 -7.28 19.61
CA HIS A 126 24.79 -8.37 20.58
C HIS A 126 26.24 -8.84 20.68
N GLY A 127 26.95 -8.93 19.54
CA GLY A 127 28.37 -9.30 19.51
C GLY A 127 29.28 -8.23 20.13
N ASP A 128 28.95 -6.95 19.96
CA ASP A 128 29.64 -5.84 20.65
C ASP A 128 29.39 -5.89 22.17
N LEU A 129 28.14 -6.10 22.59
CA LEU A 129 27.78 -6.22 24.00
C LEU A 129 28.49 -7.41 24.66
N ALA A 130 28.44 -8.59 24.05
CA ALA A 130 29.11 -9.78 24.55
C ALA A 130 30.64 -9.61 24.66
N ARG A 131 31.26 -8.80 23.79
CA ARG A 131 32.69 -8.46 23.87
C ARG A 131 33.01 -7.53 25.05
N LEU A 132 32.11 -6.61 25.37
CA LEU A 132 32.24 -5.72 26.54
C LEU A 132 31.99 -6.45 27.86
N GLU A 133 31.09 -7.44 27.86
CA GLU A 133 30.78 -8.28 29.02
C GLU A 133 31.77 -9.43 29.23
N GLY A 134 32.68 -9.66 28.27
CA GLY A 134 33.73 -10.66 28.37
C GLY A 134 34.76 -10.36 29.46
N PRO A 135 35.35 -11.37 30.11
CA PRO A 135 36.30 -11.16 31.19
C PRO A 135 37.56 -10.43 30.70
N VAL A 136 37.95 -9.37 31.42
CA VAL A 136 39.23 -8.66 31.20
C VAL A 136 40.37 -9.65 31.42
N SER A 137 41.04 -10.05 30.34
CA SER A 137 42.22 -10.92 30.41
C SER A 137 43.37 -10.18 31.09
N THR A 138 43.50 -10.34 32.40
CA THR A 138 44.73 -10.01 33.13
C THR A 138 45.73 -11.14 32.95
N ALA A 139 46.35 -11.21 31.77
CA ALA A 139 47.46 -12.13 31.52
C ALA A 139 48.64 -11.37 30.89
N ALA A 140 49.28 -10.55 31.71
CA ALA A 140 50.64 -10.07 31.46
C ALA A 140 51.47 -10.20 32.74
N SER A 141 51.78 -11.43 33.13
CA SER A 141 52.93 -11.71 33.98
C SER A 141 54.06 -12.17 33.08
N ILE A 142 54.97 -11.23 32.81
CA ILE A 142 56.17 -11.34 31.98
C ILE A 142 57.07 -12.48 32.52
N PRO A 143 57.72 -13.28 31.65
CA PRO A 143 58.63 -14.34 32.09
C PRO A 143 59.97 -13.74 32.53
N THR A 144 60.55 -14.22 33.63
CA THR A 144 61.97 -13.99 33.90
C THR A 144 62.58 -15.20 34.62
N GLN A 145 63.13 -16.13 33.83
CA GLN A 145 64.26 -16.94 34.28
C GLN A 145 65.52 -16.08 34.16
N GLY A 146 66.31 -16.02 35.24
CA GLY A 146 67.57 -15.27 35.25
C GLY A 146 68.26 -15.34 36.61
N ASN A 147 68.93 -16.46 36.84
CA ASN A 147 69.81 -16.72 37.97
C ASN A 147 71.04 -15.77 37.92
N GLY A 148 71.38 -15.06 39.01
CA GLY A 148 72.72 -14.47 39.17
C GLY A 148 72.80 -13.05 39.75
N GLN A 149 73.51 -12.97 40.89
CA GLN A 149 74.26 -11.82 41.41
C GLN A 149 73.51 -10.70 42.15
N ARG A 150 73.41 -10.94 43.45
CA ARG A 150 73.43 -9.93 44.52
C ARG A 150 74.73 -9.10 44.42
N MET A 151 74.65 -7.89 43.88
CA MET A 151 75.68 -6.86 44.04
C MET A 151 75.16 -5.82 45.04
N GLN A 152 75.78 -5.80 46.22
CA GLN A 152 75.64 -4.73 47.21
C GLN A 152 76.31 -3.47 46.67
N PHE A 153 75.57 -2.36 46.55
CA PHE A 153 76.19 -1.05 46.38
C PHE A 153 76.49 -0.46 47.75
N SER A 154 77.77 -0.50 48.14
CA SER A 154 78.32 0.32 49.22
C SER A 154 78.20 1.80 48.84
N LYS A 155 77.56 2.58 49.71
CA LYS A 155 77.70 4.04 49.74
C LYS A 155 79.06 4.36 50.36
N ASP A 156 80.00 4.84 49.57
CA ASP A 156 80.88 5.91 50.05
C ASP A 156 81.50 6.66 48.86
N GLY A 157 81.39 7.98 48.91
CA GLY A 157 81.76 8.88 47.82
C GLY A 157 82.02 10.27 48.36
N SER A 158 83.10 10.41 49.12
CA SER A 158 83.61 11.71 49.56
C SER A 158 84.46 12.34 48.45
N ARG A 159 83.87 13.39 47.86
CA ARG A 159 84.41 14.54 47.12
C ARG A 159 85.93 14.65 46.88
N ARG A 160 86.27 14.84 45.59
CA ARG A 160 86.83 16.06 44.91
C ARG A 160 88.09 15.81 44.06
N GLU A 161 87.94 16.20 42.79
CA GLU A 161 88.84 16.96 41.90
C GLU A 161 90.32 16.53 41.67
N VAL A 162 90.57 16.13 40.40
CA VAL A 162 91.66 16.55 39.46
C VAL A 162 93.10 16.08 39.76
N PRO A 163 93.99 15.85 38.77
CA PRO A 163 93.86 15.81 37.29
C PRO A 163 93.97 14.41 36.66
#